data_AF-A0A7W7RH36-F1
#
_entry.id   AF-A0A7W7RH36-F1
#
_cell.length_a   1.000
_cell.length_b   1.000
_cell.length_c   1.000
_cell.angle_alpha   90.00
_cell.angle_beta   90.00
_cell.angle_gamma   90.00
#
_symmetry.space_group_name_H-M   'P 1'
#
loop_
_entity.id
_entity.type
_entity.pdbx_description
1 polymer ?
#
loop_
_entity_poly.entity_id
_entity_poly.type
_entity_poly.pdbx_seq_one_letter_code
_entity_poly.pdbx_strand_id
1 'polypeptide(L)'
;MEERDETAQAKQEIREEVWTALRAAGAARFPGAQGRIPNFTGAERAAELLAAQQEWADADVVKSNPDSPQWPVRTRAGSRARPRHPAP
;
A
#
# COMPACT_ATOMS: atom_id res chain seq x y z
N MET A 1 28.02 10.75 1.20
CA MET A 1 26.96 11.52 0.51
C MET A 1 26.64 10.82 -0.80
N GLU A 2 27.67 10.50 -1.57
CA GLU A 2 27.67 9.68 -2.80
C GLU A 2 26.89 8.34 -2.70
N GLU A 3 27.16 7.51 -1.68
CA GLU A 3 26.44 6.22 -1.49
C GLU A 3 24.92 6.37 -1.31
N ARG A 4 24.46 7.49 -0.71
CA ARG A 4 23.02 7.76 -0.54
C ARG A 4 22.37 8.17 -1.85
N ASP A 5 23.11 8.82 -2.75
CA ASP A 5 22.64 9.23 -4.07
C ASP A 5 22.58 8.02 -5.03
N GLU A 6 23.58 7.14 -5.00
CA GLU A 6 23.57 5.88 -5.75
C GLU A 6 22.37 5.00 -5.34
N THR A 7 22.12 4.87 -4.03
CA THR A 7 20.96 4.14 -3.52
C THR A 7 19.63 4.79 -3.97
N ALA A 8 19.56 6.12 -3.98
CA ALA A 8 18.37 6.84 -4.41
C ALA A 8 18.08 6.61 -5.90
N GLN A 9 19.13 6.55 -6.71
CA GLN A 9 19.06 6.29 -8.14
C GLN A 9 18.64 4.85 -8.44
N ALA A 10 19.26 3.85 -7.80
CA ALA A 10 18.85 2.46 -7.92
C ALA A 10 17.37 2.25 -7.50
N LYS A 11 16.92 2.92 -6.43
CA LYS A 11 15.50 2.91 -6.05
C LYS A 11 14.60 3.56 -7.10
N GLN A 12 15.08 4.57 -7.82
CA GLN A 12 14.32 5.21 -8.89
C GLN A 12 14.21 4.31 -10.12
N GLU A 13 15.29 3.63 -10.50
CA GLU A 13 15.29 2.66 -11.61
C GLU A 13 14.25 1.57 -11.38
N ILE A 14 14.23 0.96 -10.19
CA ILE A 14 13.22 -0.04 -9.83
C ILE A 14 11.80 0.55 -9.88
N ARG A 15 11.59 1.80 -9.45
CA ARG A 15 10.28 2.45 -9.55
C ARG A 15 9.83 2.59 -11.00
N GLU A 16 10.71 3.02 -11.90
CA GLU A 16 10.39 3.15 -13.32
C GLU A 16 10.05 1.81 -13.97
N GLU A 17 10.80 0.75 -13.64
CA GLU A 17 10.54 -0.61 -14.10
C GLU A 17 9.16 -1.09 -13.65
N VAL A 18 8.86 -1.00 -12.35
CA VAL A 18 7.58 -1.43 -11.77
C VAL A 18 6.42 -0.60 -12.34
N TRP A 19 6.58 0.72 -12.45
CA TRP A 19 5.54 1.57 -13.04
C TRP A 19 5.28 1.19 -14.50
N THR A 20 6.34 0.90 -15.26
CA THR A 20 6.22 0.48 -16.67
C THR A 20 5.54 -0.87 -16.79
N ALA A 21 5.89 -1.84 -15.95
CA ALA A 21 5.23 -3.14 -15.90
C ALA A 21 3.73 -3.01 -15.57
N LEU A 22 3.37 -2.20 -14.56
CA LEU A 22 1.97 -1.97 -14.18
C LEU A 22 1.15 -1.33 -15.30
N ARG A 23 1.74 -0.38 -16.05
CA ARG A 23 1.09 0.21 -17.23
C ARG A 23 0.93 -0.81 -18.36
N ALA A 24 2.00 -1.52 -18.70
CA ALA A 24 1.99 -2.50 -19.79
C ALA A 24 0.98 -3.63 -19.54
N ALA A 25 0.82 -4.05 -18.28
CA ALA A 25 -0.16 -5.04 -17.88
C ALA A 25 -1.62 -4.52 -17.81
N GLY A 26 -1.86 -3.22 -18.02
CA GLY A 26 -3.17 -2.60 -17.80
C GLY A 26 -3.64 -2.65 -16.34
N ALA A 27 -2.72 -2.91 -15.40
CA ALA A 27 -3.03 -3.06 -14.00
C ALA A 27 -3.07 -1.72 -13.25
N ALA A 28 -2.45 -0.67 -13.80
CA ALA A 28 -2.51 0.67 -13.21
C ALA A 28 -3.92 1.28 -13.35
N ARG A 29 -4.54 1.64 -12.22
CA ARG A 29 -5.81 2.39 -12.19
C ARG A 29 -5.54 3.89 -12.20
N PHE A 30 -6.57 4.68 -12.49
CA PHE A 30 -6.50 6.15 -12.40
C PHE A 30 -5.93 6.58 -11.02
N PRO A 31 -4.97 7.53 -10.98
CA PRO A 31 -4.49 8.40 -12.07
C PRO A 31 -3.26 7.86 -12.85
N GLY A 32 -2.93 6.58 -12.72
CA GLY A 32 -1.73 5.97 -13.31
C GLY A 32 -0.66 5.66 -12.27
N ALA A 33 0.46 5.08 -12.71
CA ALA A 33 1.49 4.55 -11.81
C ALA A 33 2.63 5.54 -11.52
N GLN A 34 3.06 6.34 -12.49
CA GLN A 34 4.28 7.14 -12.38
C GLN A 34 4.21 8.25 -11.33
N GLY A 35 5.33 8.43 -10.62
CA GLY A 35 5.55 9.51 -9.66
C GLY A 35 4.71 9.40 -8.39
N ARG A 36 4.07 8.25 -8.12
CA ARG A 36 3.16 8.06 -6.98
C ARG A 36 3.12 6.61 -6.50
N ILE A 37 2.43 6.38 -5.38
CA ILE A 37 2.00 5.04 -4.99
C ILE A 37 0.90 4.62 -5.98
N PRO A 38 1.11 3.57 -6.80
CA PRO A 38 0.14 3.20 -7.83
C PRO A 38 -1.13 2.64 -7.20
N ASN A 39 -2.29 3.12 -7.66
CA ASN A 39 -3.53 2.36 -7.50
C ASN A 39 -3.53 1.26 -8.57
N PHE A 40 -3.94 0.05 -8.21
CA PHE A 40 -3.82 -1.11 -9.09
C PHE A 40 -5.02 -2.05 -9.05
N THR A 41 -5.24 -2.75 -10.15
CA THR A 41 -6.23 -3.82 -10.25
C THR A 41 -5.87 -4.95 -9.31
N GLY A 42 -6.78 -5.26 -8.39
CA GLY A 42 -6.56 -6.25 -7.33
C GLY A 42 -6.16 -5.66 -5.98
N ALA A 43 -6.12 -4.33 -5.82
CA ALA A 43 -5.87 -3.68 -4.53
C ALA A 43 -6.84 -4.14 -3.42
N GLU A 44 -8.10 -4.42 -3.78
CA GLU A 44 -9.09 -4.97 -2.85
C GLU A 44 -8.71 -6.37 -2.38
N ARG A 45 -8.29 -7.24 -3.32
CA ARG A 45 -7.86 -8.60 -3.01
C ARG A 45 -6.57 -8.62 -2.20
N ALA A 46 -5.62 -7.75 -2.52
CA ALA A 46 -4.41 -7.58 -1.74
C ALA A 46 -4.72 -7.17 -0.29
N ALA A 47 -5.70 -6.28 -0.09
CA ALA A 47 -6.14 -5.90 1.25
C ALA A 47 -6.83 -7.04 2.00
N GLU A 48 -7.52 -7.96 1.32
CA GLU A 48 -8.05 -9.19 1.95
C GLU A 48 -6.96 -10.11 2.42
N LEU A 49 -5.94 -10.34 1.58
CA LEU A 49 -4.80 -11.19 1.93
C LEU A 49 -4.03 -10.61 3.12
N LEU A 50 -3.83 -9.29 3.13
CA LEU A 50 -3.23 -8.59 4.26
C LEU A 50 -4.09 -8.75 5.53
N ALA A 51 -5.40 -8.60 5.42
CA ALA A 51 -6.32 -8.73 6.55
C ALA A 51 -6.44 -10.17 7.09
N ALA A 52 -6.00 -11.16 6.31
CA ALA A 52 -5.99 -12.57 6.72
C ALA A 52 -4.70 -12.97 7.47
N GLN A 53 -3.70 -12.10 7.57
CA GLN A 53 -2.47 -12.40 8.31
C GLN A 53 -2.69 -12.37 9.83
N GLN A 54 -1.94 -13.20 10.56
CA GLN A 54 -2.03 -13.26 12.02
C GLN A 54 -1.60 -11.94 12.65
N GLU A 55 -0.57 -11.30 12.10
CA GLU A 55 -0.07 -9.98 12.52
C GLU A 55 -1.15 -8.91 12.40
N TRP A 56 -2.02 -9.01 11.38
CA TRP A 56 -3.17 -8.12 11.24
C TRP A 56 -4.23 -8.39 12.32
N ALA A 57 -4.47 -9.67 12.63
CA ALA A 57 -5.41 -10.07 13.67
C ALA A 57 -4.96 -9.61 15.07
N ASP A 58 -3.66 -9.66 15.34
CA ASP A 58 -3.04 -9.33 16.62
C ASP A 58 -2.73 -7.84 16.79
N ALA A 59 -2.66 -7.07 15.69
CA ALA A 59 -2.44 -5.63 15.76
C ALA A 59 -3.61 -4.89 16.44
N ASP A 60 -3.29 -4.08 17.47
CA ASP A 60 -4.24 -3.16 18.10
C ASP A 60 -4.50 -1.91 17.25
N VAL A 61 -3.47 -1.47 16.52
CA VAL A 61 -3.54 -0.28 15.67
C VAL A 61 -3.00 -0.62 14.29
N VAL A 62 -3.80 -0.28 13.26
CA VAL A 62 -3.37 -0.35 11.85
C VAL A 62 -3.23 1.06 11.32
N LYS A 63 -2.02 1.44 10.91
CA LYS A 63 -1.77 2.70 10.22
C LYS A 63 -2.01 2.50 8.72
N SER A 64 -2.85 3.36 8.13
CA SER A 64 -3.08 3.44 6.69
C SER A 64 -3.04 4.90 6.25
N ASN A 65 -2.46 5.18 5.09
CA ASN A 65 -2.49 6.52 4.50
C ASN A 65 -3.90 6.86 3.96
N PRO A 66 -4.22 8.15 3.77
CA PRO A 66 -5.52 8.61 3.28
C PRO A 66 -5.74 8.44 1.76
N ASP A 67 -4.72 8.04 1.00
CA ASP A 67 -4.73 7.92 -0.46
C ASP A 67 -5.59 6.75 -0.98
N SER A 68 -6.00 6.84 -2.25
CA SER A 68 -6.88 5.85 -2.89
C SER A 68 -6.30 4.42 -2.98
N PRO A 69 -5.00 4.19 -3.20
CA PRO A 69 -4.43 2.84 -3.19
C PRO A 69 -4.63 2.11 -1.85
N GLN A 70 -4.62 2.85 -0.73
CA GLN A 70 -4.74 2.28 0.61
C GLN A 70 -6.17 2.30 1.16
N TRP A 71 -7.12 2.86 0.41
CA TRP A 71 -8.52 2.87 0.81
C TRP A 71 -9.07 1.47 1.17
N PRO A 72 -8.81 0.39 0.41
CA PRO A 72 -9.31 -0.94 0.77
C PRO A 72 -8.77 -1.48 2.11
N VAL A 73 -7.54 -1.12 2.48
CA VAL A 73 -6.91 -1.47 3.77
C VAL A 73 -7.55 -0.66 4.89
N ARG A 74 -7.69 0.66 4.70
CA ARG A 74 -8.30 1.59 5.66
C ARG A 74 -9.74 1.20 6.01
N THR A 75 -10.54 0.87 5.00
CA THR A 75 -11.94 0.43 5.19
C THR A 75 -12.02 -0.84 6.02
N ARG A 76 -11.14 -1.83 5.76
CA ARG A 76 -11.09 -3.08 6.54
C ARG A 76 -10.67 -2.85 7.98
N ALA A 77 -9.66 -2.00 8.21
CA ALA A 77 -9.24 -1.64 9.56
C ALA A 77 -10.38 -0.97 10.36
N GLY A 78 -11.15 -0.08 9.75
CA GLY A 78 -12.29 0.59 10.39
C GLY A 78 -13.49 -0.34 10.68
N SER A 79 -13.65 -1.41 9.91
CA SER A 79 -14.69 -2.42 10.14
C SER A 79 -14.37 -3.43 11.24
N ARG A 80 -13.12 -3.47 11.76
CA ARG A 80 -12.78 -4.30 12.93
C ARG A 80 -13.46 -3.70 14.16
N ALA A 81 -14.59 -4.29 14.57
CA ALA A 81 -15.14 -4.09 15.89
C ALA A 81 -14.24 -4.77 16.93
N ARG A 82 -13.11 -4.15 17.28
CA ARG A 82 -12.48 -4.40 18.59
C ARG A 82 -12.90 -3.29 19.53
N PRO A 83 -13.36 -3.60 20.75
CA PRO A 83 -13.64 -2.56 21.74
C PRO A 83 -12.36 -1.74 21.89
N ARG A 84 -12.46 -0.43 21.71
CA ARG A 84 -11.36 0.48 22.03
C ARG A 84 -10.99 0.19 23.48
N HIS A 85 -9.74 -0.20 23.72
CA HIS A 85 -9.24 -0.32 25.09
C HIS A 85 -9.55 1.01 25.80
N PRO A 86 -10.22 1.02 26.97
CA PRO A 86 -10.41 2.25 27.71
C PRO A 86 -9.03 2.89 27.93
N ALA A 87 -8.92 4.17 27.59
CA ALA A 87 -7.71 4.96 27.83
C ALA A 87 -7.30 4.87 29.32
N PRO A 88 -5.99 4.97 29.64
CA PRO A 88 -5.52 4.97 31.03
C PRO A 88 -6.13 6.13 31.83
#